data_AF-A0A4Q4MTK8-F1
#
_entry.id   AF-A0A4Q4MTK8-F1
#
_cell.length_a   1.000
_cell.length_b   1.000
_cell.length_c   1.000
_cell.angle_alpha   90.00
_cell.angle_beta   90.00
_cell.angle_gamma   90.00
#
_symmetry.space_group_name_H-M   'P 1'
#
loop_
_entity.id
_entity.type
_entity.pdbx_description
1 polymer ?
#
loop_
_entity_poly.entity_id
_entity_poly.type
_entity_poly.pdbx_seq_one_letter_code
_entity_poly.pdbx_strand_id
1 'polypeptide(L)'
;MKSHLFLLQAVFVEAAIRFGCSSVSIQRLDPLVEPGRVPSSHVHQIVGGNAFNATMTGDIGEQGSYFSNYWTAAMYFKHQNGSYKRVPIYPNAQLGYEGQDADHIKGGMTIYYTQKDFNSSDLGNPVRAFPPVRNTVRSIFKRGSNWAKGFRMTVGNPSTTTINDTKKGLAYTCLQTILTRGYETPDFPKEPCPAGIMAIQVRDDLSRCCNQFTDHKTSHMFSTTRGGFRPADPCPASHPIKMPQLAYETMWNTTAFADMWPTDGSQPFVWSYSDSRGYGTHADYVFGWKGDSLQRVMNDSCMFHYCGSPGMQGVLKTQTVEEMNACAVKSSVDEDVEGWLDHLPGYEMEA
;
A
#
# COMPACT_ATOMS: atom_id res chain seq x y z
N MET A 1 15.86 -56.37 -11.88
CA MET A 1 14.77 -55.36 -11.86
C MET A 1 15.33 -54.09 -11.25
N LYS A 2 15.52 -53.03 -12.05
CA LYS A 2 15.98 -51.72 -11.56
C LYS A 2 14.74 -50.99 -11.01
N SER A 3 14.70 -50.79 -9.69
CA SER A 3 13.70 -49.95 -9.04
C SER A 3 14.06 -48.49 -9.30
N HIS A 4 13.22 -47.78 -10.06
CA HIS A 4 13.33 -46.33 -10.22
C HIS A 4 12.65 -45.67 -9.03
N LEU A 5 13.46 -45.10 -8.14
CA LEU A 5 13.00 -44.22 -7.07
C LEU A 5 12.58 -42.89 -7.71
N PHE A 6 11.27 -42.69 -7.88
CA PHE A 6 10.72 -41.38 -8.20
C PHE A 6 10.83 -40.49 -6.96
N LEU A 7 11.80 -39.56 -6.93
CA LEU A 7 11.73 -38.42 -6.04
C LEU A 7 10.57 -37.52 -6.52
N LEU A 8 9.44 -37.57 -5.83
CA LEU A 8 8.49 -36.46 -5.87
C LEU A 8 9.17 -35.26 -5.22
N GLN A 9 9.70 -34.34 -6.03
CA GLN A 9 9.94 -32.98 -5.57
C GLN A 9 8.57 -32.38 -5.26
N ALA A 10 8.31 -32.14 -3.98
CA ALA A 10 7.19 -31.30 -3.57
C ALA A 10 7.49 -29.90 -4.15
N VAL A 11 6.79 -29.55 -5.23
CA VAL A 11 6.76 -28.17 -5.70
C VAL A 11 6.06 -27.39 -4.60
N PHE A 12 6.78 -26.54 -3.88
CA PHE A 12 6.16 -25.56 -3.00
C PHE A 12 5.33 -24.65 -3.89
N VAL A 13 4.01 -24.76 -3.80
CA VAL A 13 3.09 -23.96 -4.60
C VAL A 13 2.84 -22.67 -3.83
N GLU A 14 3.61 -21.64 -4.16
CA GLU A 14 3.59 -20.31 -3.53
C GLU A 14 2.77 -19.35 -4.41
N ALA A 15 1.76 -18.66 -3.87
CA ALA A 15 0.89 -17.79 -4.68
C ALA A 15 0.71 -16.40 -4.07
N ALA A 16 1.59 -15.49 -4.47
CA ALA A 16 1.48 -14.08 -4.13
C ALA A 16 2.16 -13.19 -5.17
N ILE A 17 1.59 -12.00 -5.34
CA ILE A 17 2.19 -10.93 -6.15
C ILE A 17 2.92 -10.00 -5.20
N ARG A 18 4.12 -9.59 -5.61
CA ARG A 18 4.91 -8.55 -4.98
C ARG A 18 5.56 -7.71 -6.06
N PHE A 19 5.34 -6.40 -6.03
CA PHE A 19 5.92 -5.49 -7.01
C PHE A 19 6.13 -4.10 -6.41
N GLY A 20 7.10 -3.37 -6.96
CA GLY A 20 7.32 -1.96 -6.63
C GLY A 20 6.41 -1.07 -7.46
N CYS A 21 5.93 0.00 -6.85
CA CYS A 21 5.36 1.15 -7.55
C CYS A 21 6.19 2.37 -7.19
N SER A 22 6.80 3.04 -8.17
CA SER A 22 7.47 4.33 -7.93
C SER A 22 6.48 5.39 -7.44
N SER A 23 7.00 6.39 -6.74
CA SER A 23 6.22 7.58 -6.37
C SER A 23 5.74 8.30 -7.64
N VAL A 24 4.43 8.48 -7.76
CA VAL A 24 3.83 9.28 -8.84
C VAL A 24 3.55 10.71 -8.41
N SER A 25 3.38 10.93 -7.09
CA SER A 25 3.19 12.24 -6.50
C SER A 25 3.36 12.19 -4.98
N ILE A 26 3.80 13.32 -4.39
CA ILE A 26 3.72 13.59 -2.95
C ILE A 26 3.08 14.97 -2.81
N GLN A 27 1.84 15.02 -2.31
CA GLN A 27 1.08 16.28 -2.15
C GLN A 27 -0.11 16.07 -1.21
N ARG A 28 -0.78 17.17 -0.83
CA ARG A 28 -2.01 17.13 -0.04
C ARG A 28 -3.23 16.86 -0.92
N LEU A 29 -3.44 15.60 -1.29
CA LEU A 29 -4.63 15.14 -1.99
C LEU A 29 -5.17 13.84 -1.38
N ASP A 30 -6.45 13.86 -1.01
CA ASP A 30 -7.16 12.69 -0.47
C ASP A 30 -8.54 12.56 -1.11
N PRO A 31 -8.63 11.91 -2.28
CA PRO A 31 -9.89 11.81 -3.01
C PRO A 31 -10.92 10.87 -2.37
N LEU A 32 -10.57 10.12 -1.33
CA LEU A 32 -11.48 9.19 -0.66
C LEU A 32 -12.10 9.82 0.58
N VAL A 33 -11.28 10.49 1.39
CA VAL A 33 -11.73 11.14 2.63
C VAL A 33 -12.18 12.57 2.37
N GLU A 34 -11.50 13.31 1.49
CA GLU A 34 -11.75 14.73 1.21
C GLU A 34 -11.92 15.00 -0.31
N PRO A 35 -12.92 14.38 -0.96
CA PRO A 35 -13.07 14.43 -2.41
C PRO A 35 -13.22 15.86 -2.93
N GLY A 36 -12.35 16.25 -3.87
CA GLY A 36 -12.32 17.56 -4.51
C GLY A 36 -11.62 18.65 -3.68
N ARG A 37 -11.15 18.35 -2.47
CA ARG A 37 -10.44 19.31 -1.62
C ARG A 37 -8.98 19.41 -2.06
N VAL A 38 -8.56 20.60 -2.46
CA VAL A 38 -7.18 20.90 -2.89
C VAL A 38 -6.74 22.20 -2.19
N PRO A 39 -5.82 22.17 -1.22
CA PRO A 39 -5.18 20.99 -0.62
C PRO A 39 -6.06 20.25 0.41
N SER A 40 -5.88 18.92 0.53
CA SER A 40 -6.47 18.08 1.61
C SER A 40 -5.80 18.36 2.97
N SER A 41 -6.23 17.71 4.05
CA SER A 41 -5.78 18.00 5.41
C SER A 41 -4.29 17.75 5.69
N HIS A 42 -3.66 16.77 5.04
CA HIS A 42 -2.26 16.41 5.28
C HIS A 42 -1.61 15.81 4.03
N VAL A 43 -0.28 15.68 4.05
CA VAL A 43 0.49 15.22 2.88
C VAL A 43 0.42 13.71 2.75
N HIS A 44 0.14 13.24 1.53
CA HIS A 44 0.19 11.83 1.17
C HIS A 44 1.34 11.55 0.21
N GLN A 45 1.92 10.36 0.32
CA GLN A 45 2.75 9.78 -0.73
C GLN A 45 1.89 8.82 -1.57
N ILE A 46 1.88 9.05 -2.89
CA ILE A 46 0.96 8.40 -3.82
C ILE A 46 1.79 7.60 -4.84
N VAL A 47 1.36 6.37 -5.10
CA VAL A 47 1.97 5.47 -6.07
C VAL A 47 0.91 4.81 -6.96
N GLY A 48 1.37 4.19 -8.05
CA GLY A 48 0.52 3.41 -8.95
C GLY A 48 0.21 4.12 -10.27
N GLY A 49 -1.07 4.22 -10.64
CA GLY A 49 -1.51 4.80 -11.91
C GLY A 49 -1.40 6.33 -11.97
N ASN A 50 -1.28 6.88 -13.19
CA ASN A 50 -1.25 8.33 -13.41
C ASN A 50 -2.64 9.00 -13.55
N ALA A 51 -3.72 8.24 -13.36
CA ALA A 51 -5.09 8.77 -13.33
C ALA A 51 -5.45 9.46 -12.00
N PHE A 52 -4.50 9.54 -11.05
CA PHE A 52 -4.76 10.11 -9.72
C PHE A 52 -5.14 11.59 -9.79
N ASN A 53 -6.23 11.96 -9.12
CA ASN A 53 -6.75 13.32 -9.06
C ASN A 53 -7.62 13.49 -7.80
N ALA A 54 -7.75 14.71 -7.28
CA ALA A 54 -8.55 15.12 -6.12
C ALA A 54 -9.98 14.55 -6.06
N THR A 55 -10.62 14.21 -7.19
CA THR A 55 -11.98 13.65 -7.18
C THR A 55 -12.07 12.15 -7.41
N MET A 56 -11.05 11.56 -8.05
CA MET A 56 -11.04 10.18 -8.59
C MET A 56 -12.43 9.74 -9.10
N THR A 57 -12.88 10.13 -10.29
CA THR A 57 -14.21 9.72 -10.80
C THR A 57 -14.10 8.69 -11.92
N GLY A 58 -15.10 7.82 -12.08
CA GLY A 58 -15.11 6.80 -13.13
C GLY A 58 -14.08 5.68 -12.92
N ASP A 59 -13.80 4.92 -13.99
CA ASP A 59 -12.85 3.80 -13.97
C ASP A 59 -11.43 4.30 -14.19
N ILE A 60 -10.65 4.36 -13.12
CA ILE A 60 -9.27 4.86 -13.20
C ILE A 60 -8.35 3.90 -13.96
N GLY A 61 -8.69 2.61 -14.02
CA GLY A 61 -7.93 1.62 -14.79
C GLY A 61 -8.03 1.91 -16.28
N GLU A 62 -9.15 2.46 -16.76
CA GLU A 62 -9.34 2.82 -18.18
C GLU A 62 -8.86 4.25 -18.50
N GLN A 63 -8.79 5.13 -17.51
CA GLN A 63 -8.33 6.52 -17.68
C GLN A 63 -6.81 6.66 -17.67
N GLY A 64 -6.14 5.78 -16.92
CA GLY A 64 -4.70 5.84 -16.68
C GLY A 64 -3.87 4.99 -17.64
N SER A 65 -2.62 5.40 -17.76
CA SER A 65 -1.54 4.44 -17.96
C SER A 65 -1.22 3.84 -16.58
N TYR A 66 -1.01 2.53 -16.53
CA TYR A 66 -0.65 1.78 -15.32
C TYR A 66 -1.81 1.46 -14.36
N PHE A 67 -1.49 0.78 -13.24
CA PHE A 67 -2.40 0.05 -12.35
C PHE A 67 -3.24 0.95 -11.41
N SER A 68 -3.88 0.32 -10.41
CA SER A 68 -4.51 0.95 -9.23
C SER A 68 -3.71 2.09 -8.61
N ASN A 69 -4.38 2.92 -7.81
CA ASN A 69 -3.72 3.92 -6.97
C ASN A 69 -3.71 3.50 -5.50
N TYR A 70 -2.58 3.78 -4.84
CA TYR A 70 -2.35 3.50 -3.43
C TYR A 70 -1.68 4.72 -2.81
N TRP A 71 -2.09 5.10 -1.61
CA TRP A 71 -1.44 6.19 -0.90
C TRP A 71 -1.51 6.01 0.62
N THR A 72 -0.55 6.61 1.30
CA THR A 72 -0.45 6.69 2.76
C THR A 72 -0.02 8.09 3.15
N ALA A 73 -0.17 8.45 4.42
CA ALA A 73 0.44 9.66 4.95
C ALA A 73 1.96 9.65 4.75
N ALA A 74 2.55 10.84 4.57
CA ALA A 74 4.00 11.02 4.50
C ALA A 74 4.62 11.14 5.89
N MET A 75 5.83 10.61 6.07
CA MET A 75 6.60 10.73 7.31
C MET A 75 7.55 11.93 7.25
N TYR A 76 7.67 12.64 8.37
CA TYR A 76 8.58 13.75 8.58
C TYR A 76 9.47 13.49 9.78
N PHE A 77 10.71 13.96 9.72
CA PHE A 77 11.60 14.12 10.85
C PHE A 77 11.36 15.51 11.46
N LYS A 78 11.15 15.57 12.78
CA LYS A 78 11.05 16.80 13.56
C LYS A 78 12.38 17.06 14.26
N HIS A 79 13.10 18.08 13.83
CA HIS A 79 14.37 18.49 14.42
C HIS A 79 14.16 19.22 15.74
N GLN A 80 15.19 19.24 16.61
CA GLN A 80 15.13 19.88 17.92
C GLN A 80 14.90 21.40 17.85
N ASN A 81 15.27 22.04 16.74
CA ASN A 81 14.97 23.46 16.49
C ASN A 81 13.50 23.74 16.13
N GLY A 82 12.65 22.72 16.06
CA GLY A 82 11.24 22.82 15.70
C GLY A 82 10.93 22.64 14.22
N SER A 83 11.94 22.64 13.34
CA SER A 83 11.74 22.44 11.90
C SER A 83 11.45 20.98 11.54
N TYR A 84 10.82 20.80 10.39
CA TYR A 84 10.39 19.51 9.85
C TYR A 84 11.09 19.24 8.52
N LYS A 85 11.44 17.98 8.27
CA LYS A 85 11.98 17.53 6.98
C LYS A 85 11.28 16.25 6.57
N ARG A 86 10.74 16.19 5.36
CA ARG A 86 10.14 14.94 4.87
C ARG A 86 11.20 13.86 4.80
N VAL A 87 10.88 12.68 5.33
CA VAL A 87 11.78 11.53 5.28
C VAL A 87 11.78 10.99 3.85
N PRO A 88 12.95 10.85 3.20
CA PRO A 88 13.03 10.28 1.86
C PRO A 88 12.56 8.82 1.84
N ILE A 89 11.98 8.39 0.73
CA ILE A 89 11.55 7.01 0.51
C ILE A 89 12.53 6.35 -0.46
N TYR A 90 12.84 5.08 -0.24
CA TYR A 90 13.70 4.31 -1.14
C TYR A 90 13.05 2.95 -1.47
N PRO A 91 13.45 2.28 -2.57
CA PRO A 91 12.83 1.02 -2.96
C PRO A 91 13.22 -0.12 -2.01
N ASN A 92 12.30 -1.07 -1.84
CA ASN A 92 12.57 -2.32 -1.13
C ASN A 92 13.45 -3.24 -1.98
N ALA A 93 14.06 -4.24 -1.34
CA ALA A 93 14.91 -5.22 -2.02
C ALA A 93 14.11 -6.04 -3.04
N GLN A 94 14.80 -6.57 -4.05
CA GLN A 94 14.29 -7.60 -4.96
C GLN A 94 13.04 -7.18 -5.76
N LEU A 95 12.98 -5.91 -6.17
CA LEU A 95 11.87 -5.36 -6.97
C LEU A 95 12.20 -5.21 -8.46
N GLY A 96 13.44 -5.48 -8.86
CA GLY A 96 13.94 -5.39 -10.23
C GLY A 96 13.69 -6.64 -11.06
N TYR A 97 14.29 -6.65 -12.25
CA TYR A 97 14.25 -7.76 -13.21
C TYR A 97 14.67 -9.07 -12.51
N GLU A 98 13.83 -10.10 -12.62
CA GLU A 98 14.03 -11.42 -11.99
C GLU A 98 14.29 -11.37 -10.47
N GLY A 99 13.73 -10.39 -9.77
CA GLY A 99 13.89 -10.27 -8.32
C GLY A 99 15.27 -9.78 -7.89
N GLN A 100 16.03 -9.15 -8.78
CA GLN A 100 17.22 -8.39 -8.42
C GLN A 100 16.85 -7.10 -7.68
N ASP A 101 17.80 -6.50 -6.96
CA ASP A 101 17.62 -5.16 -6.41
C ASP A 101 17.56 -4.12 -7.55
N ALA A 102 16.70 -3.12 -7.37
CA ALA A 102 16.54 -2.00 -8.31
C ALA A 102 16.51 -0.68 -7.53
N ASP A 103 17.70 -0.22 -7.15
CA ASP A 103 17.94 1.02 -6.40
C ASP A 103 17.48 2.30 -7.13
N HIS A 104 17.43 2.25 -8.47
CA HIS A 104 17.01 3.34 -9.34
C HIS A 104 15.48 3.52 -9.44
N ILE A 105 14.67 2.70 -8.75
CA ILE A 105 13.23 2.98 -8.59
C ILE A 105 13.06 4.25 -7.75
N LYS A 106 12.30 5.23 -8.25
CA LYS A 106 12.09 6.52 -7.58
C LYS A 106 11.11 6.38 -6.40
N GLY A 107 11.65 6.16 -5.20
CA GLY A 107 10.88 6.08 -3.95
C GLY A 107 9.79 5.01 -4.01
N GLY A 108 8.60 5.36 -3.52
CA GLY A 108 7.38 4.59 -3.70
C GLY A 108 7.09 3.52 -2.65
N MET A 109 6.29 2.52 -3.02
CA MET A 109 5.83 1.46 -2.11
C MET A 109 5.96 0.10 -2.75
N THR A 110 6.12 -0.92 -1.91
CA THR A 110 5.95 -2.32 -2.31
C THR A 110 4.52 -2.74 -2.07
N ILE A 111 3.86 -3.28 -3.10
CA ILE A 111 2.47 -3.72 -3.04
C ILE A 111 2.43 -5.25 -3.09
N TYR A 112 1.63 -5.83 -2.20
CA TYR A 112 1.42 -7.27 -2.11
C TYR A 112 -0.04 -7.63 -2.34
N TYR A 113 -0.28 -8.68 -3.11
CA TYR A 113 -1.57 -9.36 -3.17
C TYR A 113 -1.40 -10.83 -2.88
N THR A 114 -2.16 -11.39 -1.94
CA THR A 114 -2.12 -12.84 -1.63
C THR A 114 -3.51 -13.46 -1.68
N GLN A 115 -3.58 -14.72 -2.12
CA GLN A 115 -4.82 -15.51 -2.08
C GLN A 115 -5.14 -15.95 -0.64
N LYS A 116 -4.09 -16.28 0.13
CA LYS A 116 -4.20 -16.89 1.47
C LYS A 116 -3.02 -16.53 2.38
N ASP A 117 -1.80 -16.88 1.98
CA ASP A 117 -0.56 -16.61 2.70
C ASP A 117 0.62 -16.63 1.69
N PHE A 118 1.87 -16.51 2.18
CA PHE A 118 3.07 -16.60 1.33
C PHE A 118 3.62 -18.01 1.14
N ASN A 119 3.07 -19.00 1.83
CA ASN A 119 3.63 -20.36 1.89
C ASN A 119 2.81 -21.37 1.08
N SER A 120 1.59 -21.02 0.69
CA SER A 120 0.65 -21.91 0.02
C SER A 120 -0.34 -21.17 -0.87
N SER A 121 -0.58 -21.71 -2.06
CA SER A 121 -1.72 -21.32 -2.88
C SER A 121 -3.05 -21.78 -2.29
N ASP A 122 -4.13 -21.12 -2.70
CA ASP A 122 -5.50 -21.48 -2.30
C ASP A 122 -6.43 -21.57 -3.52
N LEU A 123 -5.91 -22.19 -4.60
CA LEU A 123 -6.63 -22.36 -5.87
C LEU A 123 -7.93 -23.17 -5.71
N GLY A 124 -8.02 -24.02 -4.69
CA GLY A 124 -9.24 -24.76 -4.35
C GLY A 124 -10.32 -23.90 -3.70
N ASN A 125 -9.97 -22.74 -3.14
CA ASN A 125 -10.91 -21.76 -2.58
C ASN A 125 -10.62 -20.37 -3.15
N PRO A 126 -10.90 -20.17 -4.45
CA PRO A 126 -10.45 -19.00 -5.19
C PRO A 126 -10.99 -17.71 -4.58
N VAL A 127 -10.14 -16.68 -4.60
CA VAL A 127 -10.52 -15.33 -4.23
C VAL A 127 -11.11 -14.61 -5.44
N ARG A 128 -12.04 -13.68 -5.18
CA ARG A 128 -12.60 -12.80 -6.20
C ARG A 128 -11.85 -11.48 -6.20
N ALA A 129 -11.30 -11.09 -7.34
CA ALA A 129 -10.67 -9.79 -7.52
C ALA A 129 -11.65 -8.64 -7.24
N PHE A 130 -11.10 -7.50 -6.82
CA PHE A 130 -11.84 -6.26 -6.62
C PHE A 130 -12.54 -5.84 -7.93
N PRO A 131 -13.83 -5.47 -7.89
CA PRO A 131 -14.55 -5.18 -9.12
C PRO A 131 -14.18 -3.81 -9.70
N PRO A 132 -14.11 -3.71 -11.04
CA PRO A 132 -14.00 -2.42 -11.74
C PRO A 132 -15.30 -1.63 -11.65
N VAL A 133 -15.29 -0.41 -12.21
CA VAL A 133 -16.53 0.35 -12.43
C VAL A 133 -17.38 -0.38 -13.47
N ARG A 134 -18.66 -0.60 -13.17
CA ARG A 134 -19.61 -1.12 -14.17
C ARG A 134 -20.45 0.03 -14.72
N ASN A 135 -20.11 0.50 -15.92
CA ASN A 135 -20.94 1.44 -16.68
C ASN A 135 -22.11 0.75 -17.41
N THR A 136 -22.23 -0.58 -17.35
CA THR A 136 -23.25 -1.32 -18.12
C THR A 136 -24.62 -1.25 -17.46
N VAL A 137 -25.44 -0.33 -17.95
CA VAL A 137 -26.90 -0.31 -17.79
C VAL A 137 -27.50 -1.53 -18.52
N ARG A 138 -27.43 -2.72 -17.90
CA ARG A 138 -28.28 -3.86 -18.29
C ARG A 138 -28.34 -4.94 -17.20
N SER A 139 -28.87 -4.59 -16.04
CA SER A 139 -29.30 -5.59 -15.06
C SER A 139 -30.40 -5.02 -14.19
N ILE A 140 -31.36 -5.88 -13.85
CA ILE A 140 -32.69 -5.66 -13.25
C ILE A 140 -32.64 -5.04 -11.82
N PHE A 141 -31.47 -4.56 -11.37
CA PHE A 141 -31.25 -4.01 -10.05
C PHE A 141 -31.27 -2.46 -10.07
N LYS A 142 -32.04 -1.90 -9.12
CA LYS A 142 -32.41 -0.49 -8.96
C LYS A 142 -31.34 0.53 -9.40
N ARG A 143 -31.75 1.43 -10.31
CA ARG A 143 -31.15 2.77 -10.52
C ARG A 143 -31.02 3.48 -9.16
N GLY A 144 -29.81 3.82 -8.76
CA GLY A 144 -29.52 4.54 -7.51
C GLY A 144 -28.29 4.05 -6.73
N SER A 145 -27.55 3.06 -7.22
CA SER A 145 -26.42 2.48 -6.50
C SER A 145 -25.08 3.02 -7.00
N ASN A 146 -24.21 3.43 -6.05
CA ASN A 146 -22.91 4.11 -6.22
C ASN A 146 -21.80 3.29 -6.91
N TRP A 147 -22.14 2.29 -7.73
CA TRP A 147 -21.19 1.44 -8.47
C TRP A 147 -20.36 2.19 -9.53
N ALA A 148 -20.71 3.45 -9.83
CA ALA A 148 -20.07 4.31 -10.82
C ALA A 148 -18.64 4.75 -10.46
N LYS A 149 -18.14 4.38 -9.27
CA LYS A 149 -16.90 4.88 -8.69
C LYS A 149 -15.81 3.83 -8.48
N GLY A 150 -16.10 2.55 -8.74
CA GLY A 150 -15.12 1.46 -8.65
C GLY A 150 -14.84 1.06 -7.21
N PHE A 151 -14.11 -0.04 -7.01
CA PHE A 151 -13.75 -0.49 -5.67
C PHE A 151 -12.76 0.49 -5.02
N ARG A 152 -13.09 0.97 -3.82
CA ARG A 152 -12.29 1.93 -3.04
C ARG A 152 -12.22 1.52 -1.60
N MET A 153 -11.14 1.86 -0.95
CA MET A 153 -10.93 1.43 0.42
C MET A 153 -9.98 2.38 1.15
N THR A 154 -10.33 2.69 2.38
CA THR A 154 -9.48 3.41 3.33
C THR A 154 -9.43 2.57 4.59
N VAL A 155 -8.27 2.35 5.19
CA VAL A 155 -8.14 1.76 6.54
C VAL A 155 -7.24 2.60 7.40
N GLY A 156 -7.34 2.39 8.71
CA GLY A 156 -6.70 3.25 9.68
C GLY A 156 -7.58 4.46 9.98
N ASN A 157 -7.11 5.27 10.92
CA ASN A 157 -7.79 6.49 11.32
C ASN A 157 -6.74 7.47 11.87
N PRO A 158 -6.50 8.62 11.20
CA PRO A 158 -5.52 9.61 11.66
C PRO A 158 -5.82 10.20 13.04
N SER A 159 -7.04 10.04 13.55
CA SER A 159 -7.41 10.44 14.91
C SER A 159 -7.10 9.39 15.99
N THR A 160 -6.59 8.21 15.63
CA THR A 160 -6.25 7.18 16.61
C THR A 160 -5.04 7.62 17.44
N THR A 161 -5.21 7.64 18.76
CA THR A 161 -4.23 8.15 19.72
C THR A 161 -3.76 7.11 20.74
N THR A 162 -4.36 5.91 20.73
CA THR A 162 -4.05 4.83 21.67
C THR A 162 -3.60 3.57 20.92
N ILE A 163 -2.73 2.79 21.55
CA ILE A 163 -2.24 1.53 21.00
C ILE A 163 -3.35 0.48 20.80
N ASN A 164 -4.36 0.47 21.69
CA ASN A 164 -5.46 -0.50 21.63
C ASN A 164 -6.42 -0.23 20.45
N ASP A 165 -6.54 1.03 20.05
CA ASP A 165 -7.36 1.45 18.91
C ASP A 165 -6.56 1.42 17.59
N THR A 166 -5.26 1.11 17.66
CA THR A 166 -4.42 0.97 16.47
C THR A 166 -4.89 -0.23 15.65
N LYS A 167 -5.02 -0.03 14.35
CA LYS A 167 -5.43 -1.10 13.44
C LYS A 167 -4.36 -2.18 13.36
N LYS A 168 -4.77 -3.44 13.41
CA LYS A 168 -3.88 -4.58 13.13
C LYS A 168 -3.35 -4.46 11.69
N GLY A 169 -2.07 -4.75 11.51
CA GLY A 169 -1.39 -4.63 10.21
C GLY A 169 -0.88 -3.24 9.91
N LEU A 170 -0.82 -2.39 10.93
CA LEU A 170 -0.07 -1.15 10.97
C LEU A 170 1.11 -1.39 11.92
N ALA A 171 2.32 -1.42 11.38
CA ALA A 171 3.51 -1.70 12.18
C ALA A 171 4.77 -1.10 11.57
N TYR A 172 5.78 -0.96 12.43
CA TYR A 172 7.11 -0.50 12.09
C TYR A 172 8.12 -1.62 12.30
N THR A 173 9.09 -1.70 11.41
CA THR A 173 10.30 -2.51 11.60
C THR A 173 11.51 -1.59 11.49
N CYS A 174 12.32 -1.57 12.55
CA CYS A 174 13.61 -0.91 12.52
C CYS A 174 14.60 -1.78 11.73
N LEU A 175 15.00 -1.32 10.54
CA LEU A 175 15.78 -2.13 9.61
C LEU A 175 17.26 -2.10 10.00
N GLN A 176 17.84 -3.29 10.21
CA GLN A 176 19.29 -3.47 10.32
C GLN A 176 19.92 -3.54 8.92
N THR A 177 19.20 -4.15 7.97
CA THR A 177 19.50 -4.17 6.54
C THR A 177 18.19 -4.05 5.76
N ILE A 178 18.26 -3.81 4.45
CA ILE A 178 17.09 -3.80 3.57
C ILE A 178 16.33 -5.16 3.57
N LEU A 179 17.00 -6.25 3.95
CA LEU A 179 16.44 -7.61 4.06
C LEU A 179 15.91 -7.93 5.46
N THR A 180 16.00 -7.00 6.42
CA THR A 180 15.42 -7.23 7.76
C THR A 180 13.91 -7.46 7.63
N ARG A 181 13.45 -8.59 8.13
CA ARG A 181 12.04 -8.99 8.15
C ARG A 181 11.70 -9.56 9.53
N GLY A 182 10.45 -9.38 9.95
CA GLY A 182 10.00 -9.77 11.28
C GLY A 182 10.39 -8.74 12.35
N TYR A 183 9.90 -8.96 13.57
CA TYR A 183 9.93 -8.01 14.67
C TYR A 183 9.26 -6.67 14.33
N GLU A 184 7.94 -6.69 14.45
CA GLU A 184 7.09 -5.55 14.19
C GLU A 184 6.62 -4.91 15.48
N THR A 185 6.74 -3.60 15.55
CA THR A 185 6.26 -2.81 16.70
C THR A 185 5.14 -1.88 16.25
N PRO A 186 4.11 -1.67 17.09
CA PRO A 186 3.10 -0.65 16.83
C PRO A 186 3.65 0.76 17.06
N ASP A 187 4.75 0.88 17.82
CA ASP A 187 5.43 2.14 18.09
C ASP A 187 6.48 2.45 17.04
N PHE A 188 6.70 3.74 16.78
CA PHE A 188 7.90 4.19 16.11
C PHE A 188 9.16 3.67 16.81
N PRO A 189 10.21 3.27 16.07
CA PRO A 189 11.50 2.91 16.64
C PRO A 189 12.04 3.99 17.56
N LYS A 190 12.60 3.58 18.70
CA LYS A 190 13.17 4.47 19.72
C LYS A 190 14.68 4.67 19.60
N GLU A 191 15.27 4.11 18.55
CA GLU A 191 16.69 4.22 18.25
C GLU A 191 16.90 4.40 16.73
N PRO A 192 18.03 4.98 16.30
CA PRO A 192 18.38 5.07 14.89
C PRO A 192 18.40 3.69 14.22
N CYS A 193 17.72 3.57 13.08
CA CYS A 193 17.68 2.33 12.32
C CYS A 193 18.74 2.34 11.21
N PRO A 194 19.72 1.41 11.19
CA PRO A 194 20.85 1.45 10.26
C PRO A 194 20.49 1.46 8.78
N ALA A 195 19.37 0.82 8.42
CA ALA A 195 18.84 0.81 7.06
C ALA A 195 17.48 1.54 6.96
N GLY A 196 17.13 2.39 7.92
CA GLY A 196 15.86 3.11 7.91
C GLY A 196 14.69 2.37 8.56
N ILE A 197 13.49 2.90 8.37
CA ILE A 197 12.25 2.35 8.96
C ILE A 197 11.41 1.76 7.84
N MET A 198 11.01 0.50 7.99
CA MET A 198 9.92 -0.04 7.17
C MET A 198 8.60 0.21 7.89
N ALA A 199 7.73 0.98 7.27
CA ALA A 199 6.34 1.09 7.69
C ALA A 199 5.51 0.11 6.86
N ILE A 200 4.74 -0.72 7.54
CA ILE A 200 3.82 -1.68 6.94
C ILE A 200 2.45 -1.10 7.16
N GLN A 201 1.82 -0.67 6.08
CA GLN A 201 0.47 -0.17 6.11
C GLN A 201 -0.41 -1.18 5.43
N VAL A 202 -1.47 -1.56 6.14
CA VAL A 202 -2.36 -2.64 5.74
C VAL A 202 -1.65 -3.97 5.70
N ARG A 203 -1.93 -4.82 6.68
CA ARG A 203 -1.75 -6.26 6.50
C ARG A 203 -3.03 -7.03 6.73
N ASP A 204 -3.90 -6.48 7.57
CA ASP A 204 -4.92 -7.27 8.19
C ASP A 204 -6.34 -6.74 7.91
N ASP A 205 -6.53 -5.44 7.69
CA ASP A 205 -7.89 -4.88 7.73
C ASP A 205 -8.56 -4.74 6.35
N LEU A 206 -7.84 -4.92 5.24
CA LEU A 206 -8.38 -4.53 3.93
C LEU A 206 -9.15 -5.62 3.20
N SER A 207 -8.88 -6.91 3.35
CA SER A 207 -9.45 -7.78 2.31
C SER A 207 -9.42 -9.27 2.60
N ARG A 208 -10.45 -9.70 3.32
CA ARG A 208 -10.88 -11.08 3.16
C ARG A 208 -12.32 -11.17 2.72
N CYS A 209 -13.23 -10.38 3.27
CA CYS A 209 -14.65 -10.64 3.11
C CYS A 209 -15.39 -9.35 2.71
N CYS A 210 -16.22 -9.41 1.68
CA CYS A 210 -17.00 -8.28 1.18
C CYS A 210 -18.49 -8.62 1.12
N ASN A 211 -19.36 -7.66 1.45
CA ASN A 211 -20.82 -7.80 1.40
C ASN A 211 -21.46 -7.15 0.16
N GLN A 212 -20.96 -6.00 -0.28
CA GLN A 212 -21.46 -5.24 -1.43
C GLN A 212 -20.39 -4.26 -1.92
N PHE A 213 -20.34 -3.93 -3.20
CA PHE A 213 -19.24 -3.11 -3.75
C PHE A 213 -19.62 -1.62 -3.91
N THR A 214 -20.33 -1.05 -2.94
CA THR A 214 -21.11 0.19 -3.12
C THR A 214 -20.76 1.35 -2.21
N ASP A 215 -19.86 1.21 -1.24
CA ASP A 215 -19.52 2.30 -0.34
C ASP A 215 -18.00 2.59 -0.32
N HIS A 216 -17.65 3.82 0.09
CA HIS A 216 -16.28 4.34 0.12
C HIS A 216 -15.57 4.08 1.45
N LYS A 217 -16.22 3.37 2.39
CA LYS A 217 -15.74 3.19 3.76
C LYS A 217 -15.38 1.73 3.98
N THR A 218 -14.67 1.42 5.06
CA THR A 218 -14.42 0.02 5.47
C THR A 218 -15.70 -0.80 5.67
N SER A 219 -16.90 -0.19 5.72
CA SER A 219 -18.17 -0.85 6.07
C SER A 219 -18.61 -1.94 5.09
N HIS A 220 -18.12 -1.93 3.86
CA HIS A 220 -18.37 -3.03 2.93
C HIS A 220 -17.39 -4.19 3.02
N MET A 221 -16.35 -4.03 3.85
CA MET A 221 -15.31 -5.00 4.09
C MET A 221 -15.41 -5.53 5.52
N PHE A 222 -15.08 -6.80 5.67
CA PHE A 222 -14.97 -7.46 6.96
C PHE A 222 -13.63 -8.18 7.00
N SER A 223 -12.83 -7.84 8.02
CA SER A 223 -11.57 -8.51 8.26
C SER A 223 -11.78 -9.76 9.10
N THR A 224 -11.30 -10.88 8.59
CA THR A 224 -11.12 -12.14 9.34
C THR A 224 -9.63 -12.47 9.51
N THR A 225 -8.73 -11.55 9.16
CA THR A 225 -7.30 -11.82 9.13
C THR A 225 -6.72 -11.82 10.54
N ARG A 226 -5.54 -12.43 10.68
CA ARG A 226 -4.92 -12.70 11.98
C ARG A 226 -3.59 -12.00 12.20
N GLY A 227 -3.16 -11.08 11.34
CA GLY A 227 -1.78 -10.61 11.37
C GLY A 227 -0.89 -11.39 10.43
N GLY A 228 0.15 -10.73 9.92
CA GLY A 228 1.35 -11.41 9.41
C GLY A 228 1.15 -12.24 8.15
N PHE A 229 0.22 -11.87 7.26
CA PHE A 229 -0.12 -12.65 6.06
C PHE A 229 -0.52 -14.10 6.37
N ARG A 230 -1.09 -14.32 7.57
CA ARG A 230 -1.58 -15.63 7.98
C ARG A 230 -2.91 -15.94 7.31
N PRO A 231 -3.27 -17.24 7.18
CA PRO A 231 -4.61 -17.62 6.76
C PRO A 231 -5.67 -16.96 7.65
N ALA A 232 -6.46 -16.08 7.06
CA ALA A 232 -7.66 -15.51 7.67
C ALA A 232 -8.75 -16.59 7.87
N ASP A 233 -9.68 -16.30 8.78
CA ASP A 233 -10.84 -17.15 9.04
C ASP A 233 -11.89 -17.09 7.91
N PRO A 234 -12.83 -18.07 7.85
CA PRO A 234 -13.90 -18.08 6.85
C PRO A 234 -14.75 -16.80 6.88
N CYS A 235 -15.26 -16.41 5.72
CA CYS A 235 -16.11 -15.23 5.62
C CYS A 235 -17.46 -15.43 6.32
N PRO A 236 -17.91 -14.45 7.13
CA PRO A 236 -19.24 -14.51 7.73
C PRO A 236 -20.31 -14.38 6.64
N ALA A 237 -21.52 -14.86 6.94
CA ALA A 237 -22.67 -14.75 6.03
C ALA A 237 -23.01 -13.29 5.67
N SER A 238 -22.65 -12.34 6.54
CA SER A 238 -22.82 -10.91 6.26
C SER A 238 -21.91 -10.40 5.15
N HIS A 239 -20.75 -11.02 4.90
CA HIS A 239 -19.74 -10.61 3.93
C HIS A 239 -19.20 -11.82 3.14
N PRO A 240 -20.02 -12.50 2.34
CA PRO A 240 -19.71 -13.84 1.84
C PRO A 240 -18.63 -13.88 0.75
N ILE A 241 -18.24 -12.74 0.18
CA ILE A 241 -17.31 -12.70 -0.96
C ILE A 241 -15.88 -12.69 -0.46
N LYS A 242 -15.13 -13.77 -0.73
CA LYS A 242 -13.71 -13.87 -0.41
C LYS A 242 -12.86 -13.02 -1.38
N MET A 243 -12.04 -12.12 -0.86
CA MET A 243 -11.18 -11.19 -1.62
C MET A 243 -9.69 -11.48 -1.35
N PRO A 244 -8.75 -11.09 -2.25
CA PRO A 244 -7.31 -11.19 -2.02
C PRO A 244 -6.85 -10.27 -0.90
N GLN A 245 -5.91 -10.70 -0.05
CA GLN A 245 -5.28 -9.81 0.93
C GLN A 245 -4.38 -8.80 0.22
N LEU A 246 -4.45 -7.54 0.63
CA LEU A 246 -3.66 -6.44 0.08
C LEU A 246 -2.78 -5.85 1.19
N ALA A 247 -1.51 -5.60 0.90
CA ALA A 247 -0.60 -4.95 1.85
C ALA A 247 0.40 -4.01 1.19
N TYR A 248 0.81 -2.97 1.93
CA TYR A 248 1.79 -1.98 1.51
C TYR A 248 2.99 -2.00 2.46
N GLU A 249 4.18 -1.90 1.88
CA GLU A 249 5.40 -1.63 2.63
C GLU A 249 6.06 -0.37 2.05
N THR A 250 6.37 0.58 2.92
CA THR A 250 7.13 1.79 2.57
C THR A 250 8.45 1.78 3.32
N MET A 251 9.55 1.94 2.59
CA MET A 251 10.89 2.03 3.18
C MET A 251 11.29 3.50 3.33
N TRP A 252 11.34 3.97 4.56
CA TRP A 252 11.69 5.34 4.91
C TRP A 252 13.19 5.43 5.23
N ASN A 253 13.94 6.20 4.45
CA ASN A 253 15.36 6.41 4.66
C ASN A 253 15.58 7.39 5.80
N THR A 254 15.67 6.86 7.03
CA THR A 254 15.93 7.66 8.23
C THR A 254 17.42 7.83 8.56
N THR A 255 18.31 7.21 7.77
CA THR A 255 19.76 7.19 8.05
C THR A 255 20.38 8.58 8.08
N ALA A 256 19.87 9.50 7.26
CA ALA A 256 20.30 10.90 7.23
C ALA A 256 20.02 11.68 8.53
N PHE A 257 19.19 11.14 9.43
CA PHE A 257 18.82 11.78 10.69
C PHE A 257 19.45 11.10 11.92
N ALA A 258 20.28 10.08 11.73
CA ALA A 258 20.86 9.29 12.83
C ALA A 258 21.63 10.16 13.84
N ASP A 259 22.38 11.15 13.35
CA ASP A 259 23.19 12.05 14.18
C ASP A 259 22.40 13.25 14.74
N MET A 260 21.10 13.34 14.45
CA MET A 260 20.21 14.44 14.87
C MET A 260 19.10 13.96 15.82
N TRP A 261 19.30 12.82 16.48
CA TRP A 261 18.34 12.30 17.45
C TRP A 261 18.21 13.22 18.68
N PRO A 262 16.99 13.39 19.23
CA PRO A 262 16.77 14.17 20.43
C PRO A 262 17.60 13.70 21.62
N THR A 263 18.21 14.65 22.33
CA THR A 263 19.03 14.39 23.52
C THR A 263 18.24 13.82 24.71
N ASP A 264 16.92 13.97 24.71
CA ASP A 264 16.02 13.41 25.72
C ASP A 264 15.64 11.93 25.43
N GLY A 265 16.15 11.36 24.33
CA GLY A 265 15.86 10.00 23.91
C GLY A 265 14.48 9.80 23.28
N SER A 266 13.75 10.89 23.00
CA SER A 266 12.49 10.80 22.25
C SER A 266 12.74 10.45 20.79
N GLN A 267 11.80 9.70 20.19
CA GLN A 267 11.87 9.40 18.76
C GLN A 267 11.40 10.62 17.92
N PRO A 268 12.12 11.03 16.87
CA PRO A 268 11.88 12.32 16.20
C PRO A 268 10.91 12.26 15.00
N PHE A 269 10.35 11.11 14.65
CA PHE A 269 9.51 10.97 13.47
C PHE A 269 8.05 11.27 13.76
N VAL A 270 7.38 11.89 12.80
CA VAL A 270 5.96 12.22 12.87
C VAL A 270 5.30 11.92 11.53
N TRP A 271 4.03 11.54 11.55
CA TRP A 271 3.23 11.56 10.33
C TRP A 271 2.82 12.99 9.96
N SER A 272 2.50 13.21 8.69
CA SER A 272 2.13 14.51 8.13
C SER A 272 0.90 15.17 8.74
N TYR A 273 0.10 14.42 9.52
CA TYR A 273 -1.01 14.92 10.32
C TYR A 273 -0.65 15.11 11.81
N SER A 274 0.65 15.31 12.10
CA SER A 274 1.21 15.59 13.44
C SER A 274 1.09 14.45 14.46
N ASP A 275 1.03 13.20 14.01
CA ASP A 275 1.08 12.03 14.90
C ASP A 275 2.53 11.59 15.16
N SER A 276 3.00 11.81 16.39
CA SER A 276 4.31 11.37 16.89
C SER A 276 4.31 10.02 17.58
N ARG A 277 3.13 9.40 17.76
CA ARG A 277 2.97 8.09 18.41
C ARG A 277 3.01 6.97 17.37
N GLY A 278 2.49 7.24 16.18
CA GLY A 278 2.49 6.33 15.05
C GLY A 278 1.24 5.45 14.97
N TYR A 279 0.24 5.68 15.82
CA TYR A 279 -0.96 4.85 15.92
C TYR A 279 -2.07 5.24 14.94
N GLY A 280 -2.01 6.46 14.41
CA GLY A 280 -3.03 7.04 13.54
C GLY A 280 -2.90 6.71 12.06
N THR A 281 -1.85 6.00 11.62
CA THR A 281 -1.63 5.94 10.16
C THR A 281 -2.76 5.20 9.46
N HIS A 282 -2.92 5.55 8.20
CA HIS A 282 -3.97 5.08 7.34
C HIS A 282 -3.38 4.71 5.98
N ALA A 283 -4.19 4.04 5.18
CA ALA A 283 -3.84 3.66 3.85
C ALA A 283 -5.07 3.57 2.98
N ASP A 284 -4.90 4.00 1.75
CA ASP A 284 -5.97 4.16 0.81
C ASP A 284 -5.71 3.39 -0.49
N TYR A 285 -6.81 3.04 -1.14
CA TYR A 285 -6.82 2.21 -2.34
C TYR A 285 -7.94 2.61 -3.28
N VAL A 286 -7.62 2.77 -4.55
CA VAL A 286 -8.60 2.70 -5.64
C VAL A 286 -8.18 1.61 -6.60
N PHE A 287 -9.09 0.68 -6.87
CA PHE A 287 -8.89 -0.35 -7.85
C PHE A 287 -8.78 0.23 -9.27
N GLY A 288 -7.73 -0.17 -9.99
CA GLY A 288 -7.48 0.21 -11.37
C GLY A 288 -6.77 -0.88 -12.18
N TRP A 289 -6.90 -2.15 -11.78
CA TRP A 289 -6.37 -3.24 -12.62
C TRP A 289 -7.19 -3.36 -13.91
N LYS A 290 -6.50 -3.47 -15.04
CA LYS A 290 -7.13 -3.54 -16.37
C LYS A 290 -7.72 -4.93 -16.64
N GLY A 291 -8.96 -4.97 -17.11
CA GLY A 291 -9.66 -6.19 -17.51
C GLY A 291 -9.68 -7.26 -16.39
N ASP A 292 -9.31 -8.48 -16.74
CA ASP A 292 -9.24 -9.62 -15.81
C ASP A 292 -7.84 -9.80 -15.17
N SER A 293 -6.90 -8.85 -15.36
CA SER A 293 -5.49 -9.04 -15.01
C SER A 293 -5.28 -9.49 -13.56
N LEU A 294 -5.94 -8.84 -12.59
CA LEU A 294 -5.85 -9.24 -11.19
C LEU A 294 -6.48 -10.61 -10.93
N GLN A 295 -7.64 -10.90 -11.53
CA GLN A 295 -8.28 -12.19 -11.34
C GLN A 295 -7.44 -13.33 -11.94
N ARG A 296 -6.80 -13.09 -13.08
CA ARG A 296 -5.96 -14.05 -13.77
C ARG A 296 -4.80 -14.52 -12.90
N VAL A 297 -4.05 -13.57 -12.35
CA VAL A 297 -2.93 -13.86 -11.44
C VAL A 297 -3.40 -14.41 -10.09
N MET A 298 -4.59 -14.01 -9.61
CA MET A 298 -5.21 -14.62 -8.41
C MET A 298 -5.71 -16.05 -8.63
N ASN A 299 -5.78 -16.50 -9.88
CA ASN A 299 -6.08 -17.88 -10.24
C ASN A 299 -4.83 -18.69 -10.60
N ASP A 300 -3.63 -18.10 -10.45
CA ASP A 300 -2.35 -18.72 -10.77
C ASP A 300 -1.56 -19.08 -9.49
N SER A 301 -0.56 -19.93 -9.63
CA SER A 301 0.37 -20.30 -8.56
C SER A 301 1.75 -19.65 -8.70
N CYS A 302 1.85 -18.57 -9.47
CA CYS A 302 3.08 -17.81 -9.58
C CYS A 302 3.39 -17.08 -8.26
N MET A 303 4.69 -16.88 -8.02
CA MET A 303 5.18 -16.19 -6.84
C MET A 303 6.12 -15.06 -7.23
N PHE A 304 5.80 -13.84 -6.77
CA PHE A 304 6.64 -12.65 -6.92
C PHE A 304 7.11 -12.45 -8.37
N HIS A 305 8.42 -12.45 -8.63
CA HIS A 305 8.97 -12.19 -9.96
C HIS A 305 8.56 -13.23 -11.00
N TYR A 306 8.15 -14.43 -10.60
CA TYR A 306 7.60 -15.43 -11.52
C TYR A 306 6.20 -15.08 -12.04
N CYS A 307 5.47 -14.19 -11.36
CA CYS A 307 4.24 -13.62 -11.90
C CYS A 307 4.51 -12.59 -13.01
N GLY A 308 5.75 -12.13 -13.11
CA GLY A 308 6.23 -11.01 -13.89
C GLY A 308 7.14 -10.12 -13.02
N SER A 309 8.17 -9.55 -13.63
CA SER A 309 9.06 -8.56 -13.00
C SER A 309 9.36 -7.42 -13.98
N PRO A 310 9.95 -6.30 -13.55
CA PRO A 310 10.22 -5.20 -14.47
C PRO A 310 11.03 -5.64 -15.69
N GLY A 311 10.51 -5.38 -16.89
CA GLY A 311 11.13 -5.82 -18.15
C GLY A 311 10.93 -7.30 -18.53
N MET A 312 10.32 -8.12 -17.66
CA MET A 312 9.99 -9.52 -17.93
C MET A 312 8.49 -9.79 -17.76
N GLN A 313 7.87 -10.27 -18.82
CA GLN A 313 6.46 -10.65 -18.81
C GLN A 313 6.27 -12.02 -18.14
N GLY A 314 5.16 -12.18 -17.43
CA GLY A 314 4.75 -13.46 -16.86
C GLY A 314 3.25 -13.68 -17.09
N VAL A 315 2.55 -14.13 -16.05
CA VAL A 315 1.07 -14.12 -16.03
C VAL A 315 0.55 -12.69 -16.21
N LEU A 316 1.30 -11.72 -15.67
CA LEU A 316 1.03 -10.31 -15.78
C LEU A 316 1.85 -9.66 -16.88
N LYS A 317 1.23 -8.66 -17.52
CA LYS A 317 1.96 -7.70 -18.32
C LYS A 317 2.74 -6.76 -17.39
N THR A 318 4.03 -6.59 -17.65
CA THR A 318 4.92 -5.71 -16.87
C THR A 318 5.50 -4.60 -17.74
N GLN A 319 6.15 -3.66 -17.07
CA GLN A 319 6.86 -2.52 -17.64
C GLN A 319 8.28 -2.49 -17.06
N THR A 320 9.18 -1.75 -17.71
CA THR A 320 10.54 -1.49 -17.20
C THR A 320 10.52 -0.53 -16.00
N VAL A 321 11.64 -0.44 -15.28
CA VAL A 321 11.76 0.53 -14.18
C VAL A 321 11.73 1.96 -14.73
N GLU A 322 12.28 2.18 -15.92
CA GLU A 322 12.26 3.47 -16.62
C GLU A 322 10.84 3.93 -16.92
N GLU A 323 10.00 3.05 -17.48
CA GLU A 323 8.58 3.33 -17.75
C GLU A 323 7.79 3.59 -16.46
N MET A 324 8.07 2.83 -15.41
CA MET A 324 7.51 3.08 -14.07
C MET A 324 7.91 4.45 -13.53
N ASN A 325 9.19 4.80 -13.56
CA ASN A 325 9.71 6.09 -13.12
C ASN A 325 9.26 7.28 -13.97
N ALA A 326 8.79 7.03 -15.20
CA ALA A 326 8.18 8.03 -16.07
C ALA A 326 6.69 8.27 -15.75
N CYS A 327 6.06 7.38 -14.97
CA CYS A 327 4.71 7.59 -14.47
C CYS A 327 4.71 8.74 -13.44
N ALA A 328 3.99 9.82 -13.75
CA ALA A 328 3.87 10.97 -12.87
C ALA A 328 2.44 11.52 -12.91
N VAL A 329 2.02 12.09 -11.80
CA VAL A 329 0.77 12.84 -11.66
C VAL A 329 1.13 14.31 -11.53
N LYS A 330 0.38 15.17 -12.23
CA LYS A 330 0.62 16.62 -12.16
C LYS A 330 0.35 17.11 -10.73
N SER A 331 1.27 17.90 -10.18
CA SER A 331 1.00 18.57 -8.90
C SER A 331 -0.18 19.53 -9.05
N SER A 332 -1.14 19.42 -8.15
CA SER A 332 -2.31 20.30 -8.07
C SER A 332 -2.22 21.24 -6.87
N VAL A 333 -1.24 21.03 -6.00
CA VAL A 333 -0.94 21.85 -4.82
C VAL A 333 0.44 22.46 -5.02
N ASP A 334 0.53 23.78 -4.88
CA ASP A 334 1.79 24.52 -4.87
C ASP A 334 2.18 24.79 -3.42
N GLU A 335 2.95 23.87 -2.83
CA GLU A 335 3.36 23.86 -1.42
C GLU A 335 4.69 23.12 -1.31
N ASP A 336 5.63 23.64 -0.51
CA ASP A 336 6.88 22.94 -0.27
C ASP A 336 6.66 21.80 0.72
N VAL A 337 6.88 20.57 0.24
CA VAL A 337 6.81 19.32 1.03
C VAL A 337 8.18 18.66 1.18
N GLU A 338 9.23 19.28 0.65
CA GLU A 338 10.57 18.69 0.57
C GLU A 338 11.59 19.45 1.41
N GLY A 339 11.46 20.76 1.54
CA GLY A 339 12.38 21.64 2.27
C GLY A 339 12.51 21.32 3.75
N TRP A 340 13.34 22.11 4.43
CA TRP A 340 13.23 22.24 5.88
C TRP A 340 12.11 23.24 6.14
N LEU A 341 11.06 22.80 6.83
CA LEU A 341 9.81 23.52 7.00
C LEU A 341 9.66 23.97 8.45
N ASP A 342 9.14 25.16 8.68
CA ASP A 342 8.91 25.67 10.05
C ASP A 342 7.68 25.01 10.72
N HIS A 343 6.79 24.42 9.93
CA HIS A 343 5.60 23.70 10.36
C HIS A 343 5.31 22.56 9.37
N LEU A 344 4.47 21.60 9.76
CA LEU A 344 4.00 20.57 8.84
C LEU A 344 3.07 21.19 7.80
N PRO A 345 3.14 20.80 6.51
CA PRO A 345 2.23 21.32 5.50
C PRO A 345 0.75 21.15 5.91
N GLY A 346 -0.01 22.25 5.91
CA GLY A 346 -1.39 22.31 6.42
C GLY A 346 -1.56 22.68 7.88
N TYR A 347 -0.47 22.93 8.61
CA TYR A 347 -0.45 23.34 10.02
C TYR A 347 0.22 24.70 10.22
N GLU A 348 0.06 25.60 9.26
CA GLU A 348 0.45 27.01 9.41
C GLU A 348 -0.18 27.57 10.69
N MET A 349 0.63 28.15 11.58
CA MET A 349 0.09 28.94 12.67
C MET A 349 -0.43 30.24 12.08
N GLU A 350 -1.71 30.56 12.29
CA GLU A 350 -2.23 31.89 11.96
C GLU A 350 -1.32 32.94 12.61
N ALA A 351 -0.76 33.82 11.77
CA ALA A 351 0.19 34.85 12.17
C ALA A 351 -0.45 35.97 13.00
#